data_AF-A0A6A5VE69-F1
#
_entry.id   AF-A0A6A5VE69-F1
#
_cell.length_a   1.000
_cell.length_b   1.000
_cell.length_c   1.000
_cell.angle_alpha   90.00
_cell.angle_beta   90.00
_cell.angle_gamma   90.00
#
_symmetry.space_group_name_H-M   'P 1'
#
loop_
_entity.id
_entity.type
_entity.pdbx_description
1 polymer ?
#
loop_
_entity_poly.entity_id
_entity_poly.type
_entity_poly.pdbx_seq_one_letter_code
_entity_poly.pdbx_strand_id
1 'polypeptide(L)' 'MAAIPERNPAFVHCGPLNQADISARVRIFLRGSIEMGKAPNWQATFTDKVAYLPIAAFNPRRIH' A
#
# COMPACT_ATOMS: atom_id res chain seq x y z
N MET A 1 19.50 9.90 -14.15
CA MET A 1 18.45 9.41 -13.23
C MET A 1 17.28 8.95 -14.08
N ALA A 2 16.85 7.69 -13.97
CA ALA A 2 15.72 7.18 -14.75
C ALA A 2 14.43 7.88 -14.32
N ALA A 3 13.53 8.16 -15.26
CA ALA A 3 12.26 8.81 -14.97
C ALA A 3 11.41 7.90 -14.07
N ILE A 4 10.79 8.48 -13.04
CA ILE A 4 9.86 7.75 -12.18
C ILE A 4 8.65 7.38 -13.04
N PRO A 5 8.26 6.09 -13.13
CA PRO A 5 7.13 5.68 -13.94
C PRO A 5 5.83 6.29 -13.42
N GLU A 6 4.91 6.56 -14.34
CA GLU A 6 3.60 7.14 -14.02
C GLU A 6 2.80 6.21 -13.09
N ARG A 7 2.06 6.82 -12.16
CA ARG A 7 1.25 6.11 -11.16
C ARG A 7 0.18 5.28 -11.86
N ASN A 8 0.19 3.96 -11.62
CA ASN A 8 -0.78 3.07 -12.25
C ASN A 8 -2.19 3.22 -11.59
N PRO A 9 -3.24 3.52 -12.38
CA PRO A 9 -4.60 3.74 -11.86
C PRO A 9 -5.26 2.48 -11.27
N ALA A 10 -4.72 1.29 -11.53
CA ALA A 10 -5.19 0.02 -10.93
C ALA A 10 -4.74 -0.18 -9.47
N PHE A 11 -4.07 0.81 -8.85
CA PHE A 11 -3.59 0.78 -7.46
C PHE A 11 -4.28 1.84 -6.58
N VAL A 12 -5.45 2.34 -7.00
CA VAL A 12 -6.21 3.40 -6.31
C VAL A 12 -6.99 2.88 -5.09
N HIS A 13 -7.09 1.56 -4.90
CA HIS A 13 -7.94 0.97 -3.87
C HIS A 13 -7.13 0.28 -2.76
N CYS A 14 -6.71 1.07 -1.77
CA CYS A 14 -6.27 0.57 -0.46
C CYS A 14 -7.46 0.49 0.53
N GLY A 15 -8.54 -0.16 0.10
CA GLY A 15 -9.69 -0.55 0.94
C GLY A 15 -9.96 -2.06 0.77
N PRO A 16 -10.82 -2.69 1.59
CA PRO A 16 -11.12 -4.11 1.44
C PRO A 16 -11.61 -4.37 0.01
N LEU A 17 -10.82 -5.16 -0.73
CA LEU A 17 -11.00 -5.38 -2.15
C LEU A 17 -12.11 -6.42 -2.34
N ASN A 18 -13.30 -5.99 -2.77
CA ASN A 18 -14.37 -6.94 -3.10
C ASN A 18 -14.08 -7.73 -4.39
N GLN A 19 -13.13 -7.31 -5.22
CA GLN A 19 -12.72 -8.02 -6.44
C GLN A 19 -11.51 -7.32 -7.10
N ALA A 20 -10.31 -7.50 -6.55
CA ALA A 20 -9.09 -7.22 -7.31
C ALA A 20 -8.49 -8.55 -7.74
N ASP A 21 -8.09 -8.68 -8.99
CA ASP A 21 -7.34 -9.83 -9.47
C ASP A 21 -5.92 -9.79 -8.87
N ILE A 22 -5.76 -10.36 -7.66
CA ILE A 22 -4.52 -10.38 -6.87
C ILE A 22 -3.61 -11.55 -7.29
N SER A 23 -3.92 -12.22 -8.40
CA SER A 23 -3.29 -13.48 -8.80
C SER A 23 -1.81 -13.31 -9.17
N ALA A 24 -1.43 -12.15 -9.72
CA ALA A 24 -0.07 -11.87 -10.19
C ALA A 24 0.79 -11.02 -9.23
N ARG A 25 0.28 -10.65 -8.03
CA ARG A 25 0.97 -9.71 -7.13
C ARG A 25 1.60 -10.40 -5.92
N VAL A 26 2.78 -9.95 -5.53
CA VAL A 26 3.41 -10.31 -4.25
C VAL A 26 2.61 -9.70 -3.11
N ARG A 27 2.26 -10.51 -2.10
CA ARG A 27 1.34 -10.12 -1.02
C ARG A 27 2.12 -9.85 0.26
N ILE A 28 1.97 -8.65 0.82
CA ILE A 28 2.67 -8.24 2.04
C ILE A 28 1.66 -7.67 3.04
N PHE A 29 1.70 -8.14 4.28
CA PHE A 29 0.90 -7.60 5.38
C PHE A 29 1.75 -6.67 6.25
N LEU A 30 1.31 -5.42 6.44
CA LEU A 30 2.06 -4.42 7.21
C LEU A 30 1.82 -4.56 8.72
N ARG A 31 2.44 -5.57 9.33
CA ARG A 31 2.48 -5.73 10.79
C ARG A 31 3.44 -4.72 11.41
N GLY A 32 3.10 -4.18 12.58
CA GLY A 32 3.96 -3.28 13.36
C GLY A 32 3.15 -2.24 14.12
N SER A 33 3.82 -1.19 14.60
CA SER A 33 3.19 -0.15 15.43
C SER A 33 2.13 0.64 14.65
N ILE A 34 0.90 0.67 15.19
CA ILE A 34 -0.26 1.40 14.66
C ILE A 34 -0.75 2.41 15.72
N GLU A 35 0.18 3.06 16.42
CA GLU A 35 -0.20 4.05 17.43
C GLU A 35 -0.65 5.35 16.75
N MET A 36 -1.96 5.50 16.61
CA MET A 36 -2.60 6.73 16.12
C MET A 36 -2.24 7.89 17.06
N GLY A 37 -1.57 8.92 16.53
CA GLY A 37 -1.15 10.11 17.29
C GLY A 37 0.26 10.08 17.89
N LYS A 38 0.95 8.94 17.86
CA LYS A 38 2.35 8.81 18.37
C LYS A 38 3.31 8.25 17.34
N ALA A 39 2.94 7.14 16.69
CA ALA A 39 3.76 6.56 15.66
C ALA A 39 3.59 7.34 14.34
N PRO A 40 4.70 7.75 13.69
CA PRO A 40 4.66 8.24 12.32
C PRO A 40 3.86 7.30 11.43
N ASN A 41 3.18 7.83 10.41
CA ASN A 41 2.43 7.02 9.47
C ASN A 41 3.34 6.31 8.46
N TRP A 42 4.24 5.46 8.98
CA TRP A 42 5.20 4.71 8.20
C TRP A 42 4.52 3.73 7.24
N GLN A 43 3.32 3.25 7.57
CA GLN A 43 2.54 2.37 6.69
C GLN A 43 2.17 3.10 5.40
N ALA A 44 1.69 4.34 5.48
CA ALA A 44 1.38 5.15 4.30
C ALA A 44 2.64 5.45 3.49
N THR A 45 3.74 5.87 4.15
CA THR A 45 5.01 6.12 3.48
C THR A 45 5.54 4.87 2.77
N PHE A 46 5.39 3.69 3.36
CA PHE A 46 5.77 2.43 2.73
C PHE A 46 4.90 2.13 1.52
N THR A 47 3.56 2.22 1.65
CA THR A 47 2.65 1.94 0.53
C THR A 47 2.92 2.87 -0.66
N ASP A 48 3.23 4.14 -0.41
CA ASP A 48 3.58 5.09 -1.47
C ASP A 48 4.88 4.70 -2.18
N LYS A 49 5.90 4.28 -1.41
CA LYS A 49 7.20 3.86 -1.95
C LYS A 49 7.16 2.57 -2.77
N VAL A 50 6.15 1.73 -2.60
CA VAL A 50 6.02 0.45 -3.33
C VAL A 50 4.87 0.45 -4.32
N ALA A 51 4.15 1.56 -4.48
CA ALA A 51 2.95 1.65 -5.32
C ALA A 51 3.20 1.35 -6.82
N TYR A 52 4.44 1.51 -7.29
CA TYR A 52 4.83 1.21 -8.67
C TYR A 52 5.25 -0.25 -8.89
N LEU A 53 5.38 -1.04 -7.83
CA LEU A 53 5.76 -2.46 -7.90
C LEU A 53 4.50 -3.34 -7.97
N PRO A 54 4.60 -4.58 -8.48
CA PRO A 54 3.50 -5.55 -8.47
C PRO A 54 3.28 -6.15 -7.06
N ILE A 55 3.11 -5.29 -6.06
CA ILE A 55 2.93 -5.64 -4.65
C ILE A 55 1.53 -5.23 -4.21
N ALA A 56 0.82 -6.15 -3.56
CA ALA A 56 -0.38 -5.86 -2.81
C ALA A 56 -0.01 -5.72 -1.32
N ALA A 57 -0.02 -4.48 -0.83
CA ALA A 57 0.25 -4.16 0.58
C ALA A 57 -1.06 -4.09 1.38
N PHE A 58 -1.24 -5.01 2.31
CA PHE A 58 -2.38 -5.04 3.23
C PHE A 58 -2.06 -4.21 4.47
N ASN A 59 -2.56 -2.98 4.50
CA ASN A 59 -2.33 -2.02 5.57
C ASN A 59 -3.50 -2.05 6.59
N PRO A 60 -3.29 -2.52 7.83
CA PRO A 60 -4.34 -2.55 8.87
C PRO A 60 -4.65 -1.17 9.48
N ARG A 61 -3.83 -0.14 9.24
CA ARG A 61 -4.03 1.20 9.80
C ARG A 61 -5.14 1.94 9.04
N ARG A 62 -6.32 2.05 9.66
CA ARG A 62 -7.50 2.72 9.10
C ARG A 62 -7.37 4.25 9.18
N ILE A 63 -7.73 4.95 8.11
CA ILE A 63 -7.93 6.40 8.09
C ILE A 63 -9.43 6.61 8.33
N HIS A 64 -9.80 7.32 9.39
CA HIS A 64 -11.19 7.74 9.65
C HIS A 64 -11.39 9.15 9.10
#